data_AF-A0AAW4CN85-F1
#
_entry.id   AF-A0AAW4CN85-F1
#
_cell.length_a   1.000
_cell.length_b   1.000
_cell.length_c   1.000
_cell.angle_alpha   90.00
_cell.angle_beta   90.00
_cell.angle_gamma   90.00
#
_symmetry.space_group_name_H-M   'P 1'
#
loop_
_entity.id
_entity.type
_entity.pdbx_description
1 polymer ?
#
loop_
_entity_poly.entity_id
_entity_poly.type
_entity_poly.pdbx_seq_one_letter_code
_entity_poly.pdbx_strand_id
1 'polypeptide(L)' 'RYWHKGKWKAFETFEDEILVKGAPSERVTLRYAAGRPIVSDDAARNRAVAFATVSMLPGANQRFAIIAINLSKDWA' A
#
# COMPACT_ATOMS: atom_id res chain seq x y z
N ARG A 1 9.74 -2.14 14.02
CA ARG A 1 9.03 -3.37 14.44
C ARG A 1 7.61 -3.00 14.83
N TYR A 2 6.64 -3.92 14.72
CA TYR A 2 5.25 -3.69 15.12
C TYR A 2 4.70 -4.90 15.90
N TRP A 3 3.78 -4.66 16.83
CA TRP A 3 3.12 -5.73 17.59
C TRP A 3 1.94 -6.29 16.79
N HIS A 4 1.92 -7.59 16.56
CA HIS A 4 0.82 -8.24 15.84
C HIS A 4 0.68 -9.71 16.22
N LYS A 5 -0.52 -10.09 16.67
CA LYS A 5 -0.86 -11.46 17.11
C LYS A 5 0.11 -12.00 18.17
N GLY A 6 0.30 -11.25 19.26
CA GLY A 6 1.10 -11.70 20.40
C GLY A 6 2.61 -11.68 20.20
N LYS A 7 3.12 -11.12 19.10
CA LYS A 7 4.56 -11.02 18.84
C LYS A 7 4.96 -9.73 18.16
N TRP A 8 6.17 -9.27 18.45
CA TRP A 8 6.84 -8.23 17.69
C TRP A 8 7.29 -8.80 16.35
N LYS A 9 6.93 -8.14 15.25
CA LYS A 9 7.36 -8.47 13.90
C LYS A 9 8.22 -7.34 13.33
N ALA A 10 9.21 -7.69 12.52
CA ALA A 10 9.89 -6.73 11.67
C ALA A 10 8.93 -6.23 10.58
N PHE A 11 9.12 -4.98 10.13
CA PHE A 11 8.50 -4.55 8.90
C PHE A 11 9.18 -5.27 7.72
N GLU A 12 8.42 -5.55 6.69
CA GLU A 12 8.98 -5.90 5.38
C GLU A 12 9.52 -4.59 4.79
N THR A 13 10.74 -4.58 4.30
CA THR A 13 11.42 -3.36 3.85
C THR A 13 11.92 -3.56 2.42
N PHE A 14 11.67 -2.58 1.56
CA PHE A 14 12.12 -2.56 0.18
C PHE A 14 12.75 -1.20 -0.11
N GLU A 15 13.88 -1.20 -0.81
CA GLU A 15 14.48 0.02 -1.33
C GLU A 15 14.04 0.23 -2.77
N ASP A 16 13.75 1.47 -3.12
CA ASP A 16 13.35 1.86 -4.47
C ASP A 16 14.02 3.18 -4.85
N GLU A 17 14.13 3.45 -6.14
CA GLU A 17 14.71 4.67 -6.68
C GLU A 17 13.69 5.40 -7.54
N ILE A 18 13.34 6.61 -7.12
CA ILE A 18 12.40 7.46 -7.82
C ILE A 18 13.19 8.44 -8.68
N LEU A 19 13.03 8.35 -9.99
CA LEU A 19 13.60 9.32 -10.93
C LEU A 19 12.84 10.65 -10.82
N VAL A 20 13.55 11.74 -10.52
CA VAL A 20 12.97 13.08 -10.40
C VAL A 20 13.34 13.91 -11.62
N LYS A 21 12.35 14.51 -12.27
CA LYS A 21 12.60 15.36 -13.45
C LYS A 21 13.35 16.63 -13.05
N GLY A 22 14.52 16.85 -13.66
CA GLY A 22 15.33 18.05 -13.43
C GLY A 22 16.08 18.06 -12.09
N ALA A 23 16.13 16.93 -11.38
CA ALA A 23 16.86 16.75 -10.13
C ALA A 23 17.48 15.35 -10.09
N PRO A 24 18.39 15.06 -9.13
CA PRO A 24 18.88 13.72 -8.89
C PRO A 24 17.75 12.74 -8.53
N SER A 25 17.99 11.45 -8.73
CA SER A 25 17.09 10.40 -8.24
C SER A 25 17.04 10.38 -6.72
N GLU A 26 15.87 10.02 -6.18
CA GLU A 26 15.62 9.90 -4.75
C GLU A 26 15.55 8.42 -4.37
N ARG A 27 16.42 7.98 -3.46
CA ARG A 27 16.36 6.64 -2.88
C ARG A 27 15.35 6.64 -1.74
N VAL A 28 14.34 5.79 -1.82
CA VAL A 28 13.29 5.68 -0.81
C VAL A 28 13.25 4.29 -0.19
N THR A 29 12.83 4.22 1.06
CA THR A 29 12.61 2.96 1.78
C THR A 29 11.12 2.76 2.03
N LEU A 30 10.55 1.75 1.38
CA LEU A 30 9.16 1.34 1.58
C LEU A 30 9.10 0.33 2.72
N ARG A 31 8.16 0.51 3.64
CA ARG A 31 7.90 -0.43 4.75
C ARG A 31 6.49 -0.99 4.65
N TYR A 32 6.34 -2.27 4.94
CA TYR A 32 5.05 -2.96 4.98
C TYR A 32 4.86 -3.73 6.28
N ALA A 33 3.60 -3.79 6.72
CA ALA A 33 3.16 -4.63 7.83
C ALA A 33 2.11 -5.63 7.33
N ALA A 34 2.52 -6.88 7.14
CA ALA A 34 1.64 -7.95 6.66
C ALA A 34 1.00 -7.59 5.31
N GLY A 35 1.85 -7.16 4.36
CA GLY A 35 1.43 -6.77 3.00
C GLY A 35 0.74 -5.42 2.88
N ARG A 36 0.63 -4.63 3.97
CA ARG A 36 0.02 -3.28 3.94
C ARG A 36 1.10 -2.19 4.03
N PRO A 37 1.10 -1.18 3.14
CA PRO A 37 2.12 -0.14 3.16
C PRO A 37 1.96 0.75 4.40
N ILE A 38 3.09 1.13 4.98
CA ILE A 38 3.16 2.16 6.02
C ILE A 38 3.19 3.53 5.35
N VAL A 39 2.16 4.34 5.60
CA VAL A 39 1.99 5.67 4.97
C VAL A 39 2.38 6.82 5.90
N SER A 40 2.59 6.53 7.18
CA SER A 40 3.06 7.49 8.17
C SER A 40 3.75 6.75 9.31
N ASP A 41 4.85 7.30 9.81
CA ASP A 41 5.45 6.87 11.07
C ASP A 41 5.82 8.04 11.97
N ASP A 42 5.66 7.82 13.27
CA ASP A 42 5.99 8.75 14.34
C ASP A 42 6.82 7.99 15.38
N ALA A 43 8.13 8.13 15.26
CA ALA A 43 9.09 7.46 16.14
C ALA A 43 9.00 7.97 17.59
N ALA A 44 8.70 9.25 17.79
CA ALA A 44 8.56 9.84 19.12
C ALA A 44 7.41 9.21 19.90
N ARG A 45 6.35 8.78 19.19
CA ARG A 45 5.19 8.09 19.78
C ARG A 45 5.23 6.58 19.62
N ASN A 46 6.27 6.00 19.02
CA ASN A 46 6.35 4.58 18.66
C ASN A 46 5.12 4.08 17.88
N ARG A 47 4.65 4.88 16.91
CA ARG A 47 3.45 4.59 16.12
C ARG A 47 3.74 4.61 14.62
N ALA A 48 3.01 3.79 13.89
CA ALA A 48 2.98 3.78 12.44
C ALA A 48 1.56 3.51 11.95
N VAL A 49 1.18 4.08 10.82
CA VAL A 49 -0.13 3.90 10.19
C VAL A 49 0.03 3.03 8.95
N ALA A 50 -0.57 1.85 8.98
CA ALA A 50 -0.66 0.97 7.83
C ALA A 50 -1.95 1.28 7.04
N PHE A 51 -1.82 1.48 5.73
CA PHE A 51 -2.98 1.69 4.86
C PHE A 51 -3.58 0.35 4.45
N ALA A 52 -4.82 0.09 4.90
CA ALA A 52 -5.57 -1.10 4.55
C ALA A 52 -6.65 -0.75 3.53
N THR A 53 -6.49 -1.21 2.28
CA THR A 53 -7.48 -1.00 1.22
C THR A 53 -7.85 -2.33 0.57
N VAL A 54 -9.11 -2.45 0.17
CA VAL A 54 -9.59 -3.61 -0.60
C VAL A 54 -8.93 -3.68 -1.96
N SER A 55 -8.59 -2.55 -2.58
CA SER A 55 -8.00 -2.49 -3.93
C SER A 55 -6.63 -3.15 -4.04
N MET A 56 -5.95 -3.38 -2.90
CA MET A 56 -4.65 -4.08 -2.85
C MET A 56 -4.79 -5.56 -2.45
N LEU A 57 -6.02 -6.05 -2.22
CA LEU A 57 -6.25 -7.47 -1.96
C LEU A 57 -6.25 -8.27 -3.27
N PRO A 58 -5.82 -9.53 -3.25
CA PRO A 58 -5.92 -10.41 -4.40
C PRO A 58 -7.36 -10.44 -4.96
N GLY A 59 -7.49 -10.27 -6.27
CA GLY A 59 -8.79 -10.30 -6.96
C GLY A 59 -9.60 -9.00 -6.94
N ALA A 60 -9.16 -7.95 -6.23
CA ALA A 60 -9.83 -6.65 -6.19
C ALA A 60 -9.59 -5.81 -7.46
N ASN A 61 -9.89 -6.39 -8.63
CA ASN A 61 -9.72 -5.74 -9.93
C ASN A 61 -11.04 -5.09 -10.38
N GLN A 62 -11.13 -3.76 -10.24
CA GLN A 62 -12.30 -2.99 -10.67
C GLN A 62 -12.55 -3.02 -12.20
N ARG A 63 -11.57 -3.46 -13.01
CA ARG A 63 -11.70 -3.44 -14.47
C ARG A 63 -12.87 -4.28 -14.97
N PHE A 64 -13.19 -5.41 -14.34
CA PHE A 64 -14.34 -6.22 -14.75
C PHE A 64 -15.67 -5.53 -14.49
N ALA A 65 -15.81 -4.83 -13.36
CA ALA A 65 -16.99 -4.03 -13.07
C ALA A 65 -17.15 -2.89 -14.09
N ILE A 66 -16.05 -2.21 -14.46
CA ILE A 66 -16.07 -1.14 -15.47
C ILE A 66 -16.48 -1.68 -16.85
N ILE A 67 -15.93 -2.84 -17.27
CA ILE A 67 -16.32 -3.48 -18.53
C ILE A 67 -17.82 -3.81 -18.52
N ALA A 68 -18.32 -4.39 -17.43
CA ALA A 68 -19.74 -4.69 -17.30
C ALA A 68 -20.61 -3.43 -17.41
N ILE A 69 -20.26 -2.35 -16.70
CA ILE A 69 -20.96 -1.05 -16.77
C ILE A 69 -20.98 -0.51 -18.21
N ASN A 70 -19.86 -0.59 -18.93
CA ASN A 70 -19.79 -0.12 -20.31
C ASN A 70 -20.63 -0.96 -21.28
N LEU A 71 -20.91 -2.21 -20.94
CA LEU A 71 -21.73 -3.13 -21.74
C LEU A 71 -23.21 -3.15 -21.31
N SER A 72 -23.55 -2.54 -20.19
CA SER A 72 -24.93 -2.42 -19.69
C SER A 72 -25.80 -1.67 -20.70
N LYS A 73 -26.99 -2.20 -20.97
CA LYS A 73 -27.97 -1.59 -21.88
C LYS A 73 -29.10 -0.89 -21.15
N ASP A 74 -29.24 -1.20 -19.87
CA ASP A 74 -30.25 -0.71 -18.96
C ASP A 74 -29.68 -0.70 -17.53
N TRP A 75 -30.55 -0.37 -16.58
CA TRP A 75 -30.20 -0.21 -15.17
C TRP A 75 -30.26 -1.53 -14.37
N ALA A 76 -30.98 -2.53 -14.87
CA ALA A 76 -31.17 -3.82 -14.21
C ALA A 76 -29.98 -4.75 -14.45
#